data_AF-A0A1V4Z7H1-F1
#
_entry.id   AF-A0A1V4Z7H1-F1
#
_cell.length_a   1.000
_cell.length_b   1.000
_cell.length_c   1.000
_cell.angle_alpha   90.00
_cell.angle_beta   90.00
_cell.angle_gamma   90.00
#
_symmetry.space_group_name_H-M   'P 1'
#
loop_
_entity.id
_entity.type
_entity.pdbx_description
1 polymer ?
#
loop_
_entity_poly.entity_id
_entity_poly.type
_entity_poly.pdbx_seq_one_letter_code
_entity_poly.pdbx_strand_id
1 'polypeptide(L)'
;MGVPAAKMGDTITAIDTHIYMIPSPGGPVPTPLPSPFNGIISGGCSTDVLIEGKPAATAGSTATNTPPHLPQGGPFQVPPTNQGTIIAGSSTVFINGKPAARAGDMANTCNDPAGVLPIGTVVAAGTVLIG
;
A
#
# COMPACT_ATOMS: atom_id res chain seq x y z
N MET A 1 -0.16 -22.72 -8.84
CA MET A 1 0.06 -23.01 -7.41
C MET A 1 -0.45 -21.83 -6.61
N GLY A 2 -1.12 -22.06 -5.47
CA GLY A 2 -1.61 -20.98 -4.63
C GLY A 2 -0.46 -20.20 -3.99
N VAL A 3 -0.67 -18.91 -3.77
CA VAL A 3 0.25 -18.01 -3.06
C VAL A 3 -0.37 -17.59 -1.72
N PRO A 4 0.41 -17.18 -0.72
CA PRO A 4 -0.12 -16.78 0.58
C PRO A 4 -1.24 -15.76 0.46
N ALA A 5 -2.37 -16.06 1.10
CA ALA A 5 -3.52 -15.18 1.16
C ALA A 5 -3.25 -14.01 2.12
N ALA A 6 -3.57 -12.79 1.68
CA ALA A 6 -3.34 -11.59 2.46
C ALA A 6 -4.44 -11.41 3.53
N LYS A 7 -4.04 -10.88 4.68
CA LYS A 7 -4.90 -10.62 5.84
C LYS A 7 -4.53 -9.30 6.52
N MET A 8 -5.40 -8.81 7.37
CA MET A 8 -5.13 -7.65 8.21
C MET A 8 -3.83 -7.83 8.99
N GLY A 9 -2.98 -6.80 9.00
CA GLY A 9 -1.65 -6.82 9.59
C GLY A 9 -0.53 -7.27 8.66
N ASP A 10 -0.83 -7.83 7.48
CA ASP A 10 0.15 -7.95 6.40
C ASP A 10 0.45 -6.55 5.82
N THR A 11 1.41 -6.45 4.89
CA THR A 11 1.89 -5.13 4.43
C THR A 11 1.75 -4.90 2.94
N ILE A 12 1.75 -3.63 2.54
CA ILE A 12 1.97 -3.15 1.18
C ILE A 12 3.31 -2.43 1.18
N THR A 13 4.20 -2.79 0.25
CA THR A 13 5.52 -2.17 0.13
C THR A 13 5.70 -1.50 -1.23
N ALA A 14 6.33 -0.33 -1.23
CA ALA A 14 6.72 0.42 -2.42
C ALA A 14 7.91 1.35 -2.11
N ILE A 15 8.49 1.90 -3.17
CA ILE A 15 9.29 3.14 -3.10
C ILE A 15 8.49 4.21 -3.83
N ASP A 16 7.79 5.03 -3.06
CA ASP A 16 7.03 6.16 -3.60
C ASP A 16 7.98 7.27 -4.03
N THR A 17 7.51 8.16 -4.89
CA THR A 17 8.19 9.43 -5.19
C THR A 17 7.35 10.57 -4.65
N HIS A 18 7.96 11.45 -3.85
CA HIS A 18 7.34 12.68 -3.37
C HIS A 18 8.18 13.89 -3.72
N ILE A 19 7.51 15.03 -3.93
CA ILE A 19 8.21 16.29 -4.23
C ILE A 19 8.44 17.07 -2.94
N TYR A 20 9.72 17.35 -2.65
CA TYR A 20 10.16 18.13 -1.50
C TYR A 20 10.57 19.53 -1.95
N MET A 21 10.15 20.56 -1.22
CA MET A 21 10.53 21.95 -1.46
C MET A 21 11.84 22.26 -0.75
N ILE A 22 12.97 21.87 -1.36
CA ILE A 22 14.30 21.97 -0.75
C ILE A 22 14.78 23.42 -0.72
N PRO A 23 15.15 23.99 0.45
CA PRO A 23 15.66 25.35 0.54
C PRO A 23 16.92 25.59 -0.30
N SER A 24 16.98 26.72 -1.01
CA SER A 24 18.16 27.21 -1.72
C SER A 24 18.24 28.74 -1.61
N PRO A 25 19.38 29.37 -1.94
CA PRO A 25 19.50 30.84 -1.93
C PRO A 25 18.49 31.57 -2.82
N GLY A 26 18.02 30.93 -3.90
CA GLY A 26 17.00 31.49 -4.80
C GLY A 26 15.55 31.19 -4.39
N GLY A 27 15.34 30.54 -3.24
CA GLY A 27 14.04 30.03 -2.79
C GLY A 27 13.94 28.50 -2.84
N PRO A 28 12.82 27.90 -2.39
CA PRO A 28 12.66 26.46 -2.38
C PRO A 28 12.57 25.86 -3.79
N VAL A 29 13.30 24.77 -4.04
CA VAL A 29 13.32 24.05 -5.33
C VAL A 29 12.52 22.73 -5.22
N PRO A 30 11.46 22.53 -6.05
CA PRO A 30 10.75 21.25 -6.11
C PRO A 30 11.69 20.13 -6.54
N THR A 31 11.92 19.17 -5.65
CA THR A 31 12.85 18.06 -5.87
C THR A 31 12.12 16.73 -5.66
N PRO A 32 11.89 15.93 -6.70
CA PRO A 32 11.36 14.58 -6.56
C PRO A 32 12.41 13.70 -5.87
N LEU A 33 12.06 13.12 -4.72
CA LEU A 33 12.93 12.21 -3.98
C LEU A 33 12.18 10.91 -3.66
N PRO A 34 12.89 9.78 -3.58
CA PRO A 34 12.31 8.51 -3.21
C PRO A 34 11.92 8.50 -1.72
N SER A 35 10.78 7.90 -1.41
CA SER A 35 10.23 7.78 -0.05
C SER A 35 9.71 6.37 0.17
N PRO A 36 10.31 5.58 1.09
CA PRO A 36 9.84 4.23 1.37
C PRO A 36 8.39 4.20 1.87
N PHE A 37 7.60 3.26 1.34
CA PHE A 37 6.26 2.97 1.81
C PHE A 37 6.23 1.56 2.40
N ASN A 38 5.86 1.44 3.67
CA ASN A 38 5.59 0.20 4.37
C ASN A 38 4.23 0.33 5.08
N GLY A 39 3.16 0.09 4.31
CA GLY A 39 1.81 0.23 4.81
C GLY A 39 1.28 -1.03 5.44
N ILE A 40 0.79 -0.96 6.68
CA ILE A 40 0.11 -2.09 7.32
C ILE A 40 -1.34 -2.14 6.83
N ILE A 41 -1.78 -3.27 6.31
CA ILE A 41 -3.17 -3.51 5.91
C ILE A 41 -4.05 -3.46 7.16
N SER A 42 -4.87 -2.43 7.26
CA SER A 42 -5.59 -2.06 8.48
C SER A 42 -7.06 -1.72 8.26
N GLY A 43 -7.51 -1.65 7.01
CA GLY A 43 -8.89 -1.29 6.68
C GLY A 43 -9.45 -2.04 5.48
N GLY A 44 -10.77 -1.97 5.30
CA GLY A 44 -11.47 -2.58 4.16
C GLY A 44 -11.29 -4.10 4.04
N CYS A 45 -10.91 -4.79 5.12
CA CYS A 45 -10.81 -6.25 5.20
C CYS A 45 -12.21 -6.85 5.44
N SER A 46 -12.33 -8.16 5.21
CA SER A 46 -13.55 -8.92 5.48
C SER A 46 -13.95 -8.86 6.95
N THR A 47 -15.25 -8.79 7.25
CA THR A 47 -15.76 -8.76 8.63
C THR A 47 -16.09 -10.15 9.18
N ASP A 48 -16.13 -11.17 8.33
CA ASP A 48 -16.62 -12.51 8.67
C ASP A 48 -15.72 -13.65 8.15
N VAL A 49 -14.87 -13.41 7.15
CA VAL A 49 -13.88 -14.38 6.68
C VAL A 49 -12.53 -14.06 7.30
N LEU A 50 -12.00 -15.06 8.01
CA LEU A 50 -10.68 -14.98 8.65
C LEU A 50 -9.67 -15.85 7.91
N ILE A 51 -8.45 -15.35 7.76
CA ILE A 51 -7.26 -16.09 7.35
C ILE A 51 -6.33 -16.11 8.56
N GLU A 52 -6.02 -17.31 9.06
CA GLU A 52 -5.17 -17.49 10.25
C GLU A 52 -5.63 -16.64 11.45
N GLY A 53 -6.95 -16.58 11.65
CA GLY A 53 -7.58 -15.86 12.76
C GLY A 53 -7.65 -14.34 12.59
N LYS A 54 -7.20 -13.77 11.46
CA LYS A 54 -7.30 -12.34 11.16
C LYS A 54 -8.23 -12.05 9.98
N PRO A 55 -8.91 -10.90 9.94
CA PRO A 55 -9.73 -10.46 8.80
C PRO A 55 -9.01 -10.63 7.46
N ALA A 56 -9.64 -11.32 6.51
CA ALA A 56 -9.08 -11.52 5.18
C ALA A 56 -9.01 -10.21 4.38
N ALA A 57 -7.90 -9.97 3.67
CA ALA A 57 -7.77 -8.82 2.78
C ALA A 57 -8.32 -9.16 1.38
N THR A 58 -8.85 -8.15 0.71
CA THR A 58 -9.45 -8.25 -0.63
C THR A 58 -9.02 -7.05 -1.48
N ALA A 59 -9.30 -7.10 -2.79
CA ALA A 59 -9.24 -5.90 -3.60
C ALA A 59 -10.13 -4.81 -2.99
N GLY A 60 -9.55 -3.62 -2.76
CA GLY A 60 -10.15 -2.51 -2.03
C GLY A 60 -9.82 -2.45 -0.54
N SER A 61 -9.14 -3.43 0.04
CA SER A 61 -8.56 -3.30 1.38
C SER A 61 -7.48 -2.22 1.39
N THR A 62 -7.37 -1.50 2.51
CA THR A 62 -6.52 -0.33 2.66
C THR A 62 -5.38 -0.57 3.65
N ALA A 63 -4.26 0.10 3.41
CA ALA A 63 -3.08 0.09 4.27
C ALA A 63 -2.64 1.50 4.63
N THR A 64 -2.01 1.65 5.79
CA THR A 64 -1.49 2.93 6.28
C THR A 64 0.02 2.84 6.46
N ASN A 65 0.75 3.72 5.78
CA ASN A 65 2.21 3.80 5.82
C ASN A 65 2.71 4.02 7.26
N THR A 66 3.61 3.15 7.74
CA THR A 66 4.15 3.21 9.10
C THR A 66 5.66 2.94 9.07
N PRO A 67 6.52 3.93 9.44
CA PRO A 67 6.18 5.31 9.77
C PRO A 67 5.62 6.08 8.56
N PRO A 68 4.90 7.19 8.78
CA PRO A 68 4.48 8.05 7.67
C PRO A 68 5.70 8.66 6.96
N HIS A 69 5.51 9.06 5.72
CA HIS A 69 6.50 9.76 4.91
C HIS A 69 7.03 10.99 5.65
N LEU A 70 8.35 11.02 5.84
CA LEU A 70 9.02 12.09 6.56
C LEU A 70 9.59 13.14 5.59
N PRO A 71 9.60 14.43 5.97
CA PRO A 71 10.33 15.50 5.27
C PRO A 71 11.82 15.17 5.10
N GLN A 72 12.36 15.35 3.88
CA GLN A 72 13.76 15.09 3.55
C GLN A 72 14.49 16.41 3.21
N GLY A 73 14.64 17.29 4.20
CA GLY A 73 15.36 18.58 4.05
C GLY A 73 14.48 19.79 3.70
N GLY A 74 13.22 19.58 3.33
CA GLY A 74 12.21 20.62 3.14
C GLY A 74 10.80 20.07 3.30
N PRO A 75 9.75 20.92 3.39
CA PRO A 75 8.38 20.44 3.44
C PRO A 75 8.00 19.77 2.12
N PHE A 76 7.00 18.90 2.16
CA PHE A 76 6.38 18.37 0.94
C PHE A 76 5.72 19.51 0.15
N GLN A 77 5.78 19.43 -1.18
CA GLN A 77 4.98 20.30 -2.05
C GLN A 77 3.49 19.97 -1.88
N VAL A 78 3.15 18.69 -1.85
CA VAL A 78 1.81 18.17 -1.54
C VAL A 78 1.94 17.21 -0.37
N PRO A 79 1.21 17.42 0.75
CA PRO A 79 1.27 16.50 1.87
C PRO A 79 0.90 15.06 1.45
N PRO A 80 1.74 14.06 1.75
CA PRO A 80 1.48 12.67 1.38
C PRO A 80 0.27 12.12 2.13
N THR A 81 -0.58 11.37 1.44
CA THR A 81 -1.75 10.75 2.07
C THR A 81 -1.35 9.60 2.99
N ASN A 82 -0.20 8.96 2.76
CA ASN A 82 0.27 7.79 3.51
C ASN A 82 -0.68 6.59 3.45
N GLN A 83 -1.52 6.52 2.42
CA GLN A 83 -2.51 5.46 2.25
C GLN A 83 -2.15 4.61 1.04
N GLY A 84 -2.39 3.31 1.17
CA GLY A 84 -2.35 2.35 0.08
C GLY A 84 -3.66 1.59 -0.05
N THR A 85 -3.98 1.12 -1.26
CA THR A 85 -5.19 0.34 -1.54
C THR A 85 -4.86 -0.81 -2.47
N ILE A 86 -5.23 -2.03 -2.10
CA ILE A 86 -5.05 -3.21 -2.94
C ILE A 86 -5.98 -3.09 -4.15
N ILE A 87 -5.46 -3.25 -5.37
CA ILE A 87 -6.24 -3.12 -6.61
C ILE A 87 -6.31 -4.41 -7.44
N ALA A 88 -5.50 -5.41 -7.10
CA ALA A 88 -5.53 -6.73 -7.71
C ALA A 88 -5.81 -7.81 -6.67
N GLY A 89 -6.25 -8.98 -7.16
CA GLY A 89 -6.59 -10.13 -6.32
C GLY A 89 -6.64 -11.41 -7.16
N SER A 90 -7.11 -12.49 -6.56
CA SER A 90 -7.43 -13.72 -7.28
C SER A 90 -8.50 -13.49 -8.35
N SER A 91 -8.37 -14.19 -9.47
CA SER A 91 -9.37 -14.19 -10.56
C SER A 91 -10.52 -15.19 -10.33
N THR A 92 -10.36 -16.12 -9.39
CA THR A 92 -11.28 -17.25 -9.19
C THR A 92 -11.78 -17.38 -7.76
N VAL A 93 -11.07 -16.81 -6.78
CA VAL A 93 -11.42 -16.86 -5.37
C VAL A 93 -11.89 -15.49 -4.92
N PHE A 94 -13.13 -15.44 -4.45
CA PHE A 94 -13.77 -14.23 -3.98
C PHE A 94 -14.10 -14.35 -2.50
N ILE A 95 -13.83 -13.29 -1.74
CA ILE A 95 -14.22 -13.14 -0.33
C ILE A 95 -15.18 -11.96 -0.26
N ASN A 96 -16.38 -12.21 0.28
CA ASN A 96 -17.50 -11.25 0.26
C ASN A 96 -17.77 -10.63 -1.13
N GLY A 97 -17.64 -11.42 -2.19
CA GLY A 97 -17.85 -10.97 -3.57
C GLY A 97 -16.72 -10.13 -4.18
N LYS A 98 -15.60 -9.95 -3.46
CA LYS A 98 -14.42 -9.22 -3.93
C LYS A 98 -13.26 -10.19 -4.20
N PRO A 99 -12.40 -9.93 -5.21
CA PRO A 99 -11.16 -10.70 -5.42
C PRO A 99 -10.36 -10.82 -4.11
N ALA A 100 -10.04 -12.04 -3.69
CA ALA A 100 -9.22 -12.26 -2.51
C ALA A 100 -7.78 -11.79 -2.76
N ALA A 101 -7.22 -10.98 -1.87
CA ALA A 101 -5.86 -10.46 -2.03
C ALA A 101 -4.81 -11.50 -1.63
N ARG A 102 -3.65 -11.45 -2.27
CA ARG A 102 -2.57 -12.42 -2.14
C ARG A 102 -1.21 -11.73 -2.14
N ALA A 103 -0.19 -12.45 -1.69
CA ALA A 103 1.19 -12.03 -1.86
C ALA A 103 1.50 -11.77 -3.34
N GLY A 104 2.10 -10.62 -3.62
CA GLY A 104 2.44 -10.18 -4.97
C GLY A 104 1.34 -9.42 -5.70
N ASP A 105 0.11 -9.35 -5.17
CA ASP A 105 -0.94 -8.55 -5.79
C ASP A 105 -0.60 -7.05 -5.71
N MET A 106 -0.99 -6.33 -6.76
CA MET A 106 -0.70 -4.92 -6.95
C MET A 106 -1.56 -4.04 -6.05
N ALA A 107 -0.97 -2.94 -5.60
CA ALA A 107 -1.62 -1.92 -4.80
C ALA A 107 -1.26 -0.51 -5.30
N ASN A 108 -2.19 0.40 -5.10
CA ASN A 108 -1.99 1.83 -5.25
C ASN A 108 -1.31 2.40 -4.00
N THR A 109 -0.36 3.32 -4.17
CA THR A 109 0.30 4.09 -3.09
C THR A 109 0.43 5.57 -3.48
N CYS A 110 0.72 6.45 -2.52
CA CYS A 110 0.74 7.90 -2.74
C CYS A 110 2.02 8.38 -3.42
N ASN A 111 1.90 9.10 -4.53
CA ASN A 111 3.04 9.52 -5.35
C ASN A 111 2.80 10.89 -5.95
N ASP A 112 3.85 11.67 -6.21
CA ASP A 112 3.76 12.98 -6.87
C ASP A 112 4.39 12.95 -8.27
N PRO A 113 3.87 13.74 -9.23
CA PRO A 113 2.67 14.58 -9.15
C PRO A 113 1.37 13.82 -9.43
N ALA A 114 1.44 12.51 -9.70
CA ALA A 114 0.30 11.71 -10.15
C ALA A 114 -0.77 11.44 -9.06
N GLY A 115 -0.48 11.75 -7.79
CA GLY A 115 -1.31 11.49 -6.63
C GLY A 115 -1.26 10.04 -6.16
N VAL A 116 -1.62 9.10 -7.03
CA VAL A 116 -1.72 7.66 -6.71
C VAL A 116 -1.17 6.84 -7.87
N LEU A 117 -0.28 5.88 -7.59
CA LEU A 117 0.30 4.99 -8.59
C LEU A 117 0.23 3.51 -8.18
N PRO A 118 0.04 2.58 -9.13
CA PRO A 118 -0.08 1.15 -8.86
C PRO A 118 1.28 0.45 -8.75
N ILE A 119 2.16 0.97 -7.90
CA ILE A 119 3.54 0.48 -7.72
C ILE A 119 3.73 -0.32 -6.42
N GLY A 120 2.70 -0.35 -5.57
CA GLY A 120 2.67 -1.12 -4.35
C GLY A 120 2.54 -2.61 -4.61
N THR A 121 3.22 -3.40 -3.77
CA THR A 121 3.13 -4.86 -3.77
C THR A 121 2.69 -5.35 -2.41
N VAL A 122 1.65 -6.18 -2.37
CA VAL A 122 1.21 -6.86 -1.15
C VAL A 122 2.26 -7.89 -0.73
N VAL A 123 2.75 -7.77 0.50
CA VAL A 123 3.66 -8.71 1.16
C VAL A 123 2.86 -9.42 2.24
N ALA A 124 2.47 -10.66 1.93
CA ALA A 124 1.74 -11.54 2.83
C ALA A 124 2.53 -12.83 3.06
N ALA A 125 2.45 -13.36 4.26
CA ALA A 125 3.01 -14.66 4.63
C ALA A 125 1.94 -15.46 5.38
N GLY A 126 1.91 -16.78 5.18
CA GLY A 126 0.94 -17.65 5.83
C GLY A 126 0.84 -19.01 5.17
N THR A 127 0.08 -19.90 5.83
CA THR A 127 -0.16 -21.27 5.39
C THR A 127 -1.40 -21.43 4.51
N VAL A 128 -2.31 -20.45 4.55
CA VAL A 128 -3.49 -20.40 3.68
C VAL A 128 -3.08 -19.85 2.32
N LEU A 129 -3.27 -20.65 1.27
CA LEU A 129 -2.89 -20.32 -0.09
C LEU A 129 -4.13 -20.07 -0.95
N ILE A 130 -4.12 -19.01 -1.75
CA ILE A 130 -5.17 -18.69 -2.73
C ILE A 130 -4.57 -18.68 -4.14
N GLY A 131 -5.28 -19.35 -5.07
CA GLY A 131 -4.95 -19.42 -6.50
C GLY A 131 -5.60 -18.34 -7.32
#